data_AF-A0A9E0HN89-F1
#
_entry.id   AF-A0A9E0HN89-F1
#
_cell.length_a   1.000
_cell.length_b   1.000
_cell.length_c   1.000
_cell.angle_alpha   90.00
_cell.angle_beta   90.00
_cell.angle_gamma   90.00
#
_symmetry.space_group_name_H-M   'P 1'
#
loop_
_entity.id
_entity.type
_entity.pdbx_description
1 polymer ?
#
loop_
_entity_poly.entity_id
_entity_poly.type
_entity_poly.pdbx_seq_one_letter_code
_entity_poly.pdbx_strand_id
1 'polypeptide(L)'
;MRFSNALLFLSLLACLGLSAPASGQYFRDSNYWKTHRREVSLGIGISNFLGELGGRNQIGSPFVWDLEFSQTKPTFSLGYRYYVAKTLAVRAGGTYGVLAGHDNLTKELFRQNRNLSFRSNVIEGQVCFEWQPFQEAPGHLYDLRGVKGMAPTRTGLYVFAGVGGFYFNPQTQIDGAWVDLQPLHTEGQGLPGGPEAYALVQVCIPMGLGVRRALNKTMTVGLELQYTKTFTDYIDDVSGVYYDKTALAENYGLLSAYLSDPSLGGVPGQTATGQQRGYSEHNDGYLFLKAQLHYKLFKYRTSKTKTFRTRIRRQKVVF
;
A
#
# COMPACT_ATOMS: atom_id res chain seq x y z
N MET A 1 24.72 22.44 6.78
CA MET A 1 25.15 21.44 7.80
C MET A 1 23.96 20.94 8.63
N ARG A 2 23.13 20.02 8.14
CA ARG A 2 22.03 19.40 8.94
C ARG A 2 21.66 17.98 8.47
N PHE A 3 22.64 17.12 8.21
CA PHE A 3 22.42 15.70 7.87
C PHE A 3 22.72 14.72 9.03
N SER A 4 22.94 15.22 10.24
CA SER A 4 23.46 14.38 11.35
C SER A 4 22.42 13.51 12.06
N ASN A 5 21.12 13.84 12.00
CA ASN A 5 20.13 13.23 12.90
C ASN A 5 19.38 12.04 12.26
N ALA A 6 19.31 11.96 10.93
CA ALA A 6 18.66 10.85 10.22
C ALA A 6 19.50 9.56 10.27
N LEU A 7 20.83 9.69 10.21
CA LEU A 7 21.77 8.56 10.32
C LEU A 7 21.81 7.96 11.74
N LEU A 8 21.59 8.78 12.77
CA LEU A 8 21.50 8.33 14.18
C LEU A 8 20.20 7.58 14.48
N PHE A 9 19.09 7.93 13.81
CA PHE A 9 17.83 7.19 13.94
C PHE A 9 17.84 5.86 13.19
N LEU A 10 18.49 5.81 12.01
CA LEU A 10 18.70 4.55 11.28
C LEU A 10 19.64 3.61 12.04
N SER A 11 20.65 4.14 12.74
CA SER A 11 21.56 3.32 13.55
C SER A 11 20.93 2.85 14.87
N LEU A 12 20.06 3.64 15.50
CA LEU A 12 19.32 3.19 16.69
C LEU A 12 18.28 2.10 16.35
N LEU A 13 17.60 2.18 15.19
CA LEU A 13 16.70 1.13 14.71
C LEU A 13 17.45 -0.13 14.26
N ALA A 14 18.66 0.01 13.68
CA ALA A 14 19.53 -1.12 13.36
C ALA A 14 20.07 -1.81 14.63
N CYS A 15 20.35 -1.07 15.70
CA CYS A 15 20.82 -1.62 16.97
C CYS A 15 19.72 -2.35 17.78
N LEU A 16 18.44 -1.98 17.62
CA LEU A 16 17.31 -2.73 18.20
C LEU A 16 16.96 -4.03 17.44
N GLY A 17 17.60 -4.28 16.28
CA GLY A 17 17.47 -5.51 15.51
C GLY A 17 18.67 -6.47 15.60
N LEU A 18 19.72 -6.13 16.34
CA LEU A 18 20.99 -6.88 16.43
C LEU A 18 21.13 -7.77 17.67
N SER A 19 20.04 -8.11 18.36
CA SER A 19 20.01 -9.31 19.20
C SER A 19 19.71 -10.52 18.32
N ALA A 20 20.70 -10.92 17.51
CA ALA A 20 20.64 -12.23 16.86
C ALA A 20 20.53 -13.29 17.96
N PRO A 21 19.45 -14.09 18.05
CA PRO A 21 19.53 -15.31 18.81
C PRO A 21 20.55 -16.18 18.08
N ALA A 22 21.71 -16.40 18.73
CA ALA A 22 22.64 -17.45 18.35
C ALA A 22 21.84 -18.74 18.24
N SER A 23 21.45 -19.07 17.01
CA SER A 23 20.63 -20.24 16.73
C SER A 23 21.59 -21.40 16.62
N GLY A 24 21.84 -22.03 17.76
CA GLY A 24 22.44 -23.35 17.81
C GLY A 24 21.77 -24.24 16.77
N GLN A 25 22.60 -24.89 15.97
CA GLN A 25 22.29 -25.71 14.82
C GLN A 25 21.49 -26.95 15.26
N TYR A 26 20.22 -26.77 15.59
CA TYR A 26 19.32 -27.86 15.92
C TYR A 26 18.45 -28.21 14.72
N PHE A 27 18.93 -29.19 13.96
CA PHE A 27 18.19 -30.33 13.40
C PHE A 27 16.65 -30.21 13.41
N ARG A 28 16.08 -29.27 12.64
CA ARG A 28 14.64 -29.22 12.34
C ARG A 28 14.42 -29.00 10.86
N ASP A 29 14.87 -30.00 10.12
CA ASP A 29 14.63 -30.18 8.69
C ASP A 29 13.19 -30.69 8.45
N SER A 30 12.21 -29.98 9.00
CA SER A 30 10.81 -30.30 8.70
C SER A 30 10.44 -29.57 7.42
N ASN A 31 10.16 -30.35 6.37
CA ASN A 31 9.54 -29.90 5.12
C ASN A 31 8.13 -29.29 5.34
N TYR A 32 7.76 -28.90 6.56
CA TYR A 32 6.48 -28.31 6.96
C TYR A 32 6.18 -27.02 6.20
N TRP A 33 7.18 -26.16 5.97
CA TRP A 33 6.97 -24.98 5.12
C TRP A 33 6.61 -25.36 3.68
N LYS A 34 7.08 -26.52 3.19
CA LYS A 34 6.78 -27.02 1.84
C LYS A 34 5.31 -27.44 1.67
N THR A 35 4.60 -27.74 2.77
CA THR A 35 3.16 -28.05 2.72
C THR A 35 2.27 -26.80 2.82
N HIS A 36 2.82 -25.66 3.27
CA HIS A 36 2.10 -24.40 3.50
C HIS A 36 2.65 -23.26 2.64
N ARG A 37 2.95 -23.56 1.36
CA ARG A 37 3.56 -22.56 0.48
C ARG A 37 2.60 -21.51 -0.05
N ARG A 38 1.29 -21.68 0.13
CA ARG A 38 0.26 -20.88 -0.53
C ARG A 38 -0.64 -20.26 0.51
N GLU A 39 -0.85 -18.96 0.43
CA GLU A 39 -1.77 -18.25 1.32
C GLU A 39 -2.60 -17.26 0.51
N VAL A 40 -3.88 -17.16 0.84
CA VAL A 40 -4.78 -16.12 0.33
C VAL A 40 -4.98 -15.10 1.43
N SER A 41 -4.94 -13.81 1.10
CA SER A 41 -5.15 -12.71 2.03
C SER A 41 -6.33 -11.86 1.61
N LEU A 42 -7.20 -11.57 2.57
CA LEU A 42 -8.26 -10.57 2.45
C LEU A 42 -7.96 -9.49 3.47
N GLY A 43 -8.08 -8.22 3.10
CA GLY A 43 -7.83 -7.12 4.01
C GLY A 43 -8.80 -5.98 3.84
N ILE A 44 -9.09 -5.34 4.96
CA ILE A 44 -9.77 -4.05 5.02
C ILE A 44 -8.83 -3.07 5.70
N GLY A 45 -9.00 -1.80 5.43
CA GLY A 45 -8.09 -0.82 5.96
C GLY A 45 -8.52 0.57 5.67
N ILE A 46 -7.53 1.43 5.76
CA ILE A 46 -7.67 2.84 5.52
C ILE A 46 -6.60 3.35 4.56
N SER A 47 -6.95 4.38 3.80
CA SER A 47 -6.09 5.07 2.85
C SER A 47 -5.88 6.52 3.27
N ASN A 48 -4.68 7.02 2.99
CA ASN A 48 -4.29 8.41 3.24
C ASN A 48 -3.44 8.92 2.07
N PHE A 49 -3.74 10.14 1.61
CA PHE A 49 -3.03 10.77 0.50
C PHE A 49 -1.82 11.54 1.02
N LEU A 50 -0.69 11.40 0.34
CA LEU A 50 0.55 12.12 0.61
C LEU A 50 0.87 12.97 -0.61
N GLY A 51 0.25 14.14 -0.68
CA GLY A 51 0.50 15.12 -1.73
C GLY A 51 0.25 16.53 -1.21
N GLU A 52 -0.05 17.43 -2.12
CA GLU A 52 -0.17 18.85 -1.82
C GLU A 52 -1.55 19.28 -1.34
N LEU A 53 -2.56 18.44 -1.51
CA LEU A 53 -3.91 18.66 -0.99
C LEU A 53 -4.12 17.80 0.26
N GLY A 54 -4.39 18.46 1.40
CA GLY A 54 -4.47 17.80 2.71
C GLY A 54 -3.12 17.74 3.47
N GLY A 55 -3.18 17.34 4.75
CA GLY A 55 -2.02 17.33 5.66
C GLY A 55 -1.77 18.64 6.42
N ARG A 56 -1.15 18.56 7.61
CA ARG A 56 -0.87 19.72 8.49
C ARG A 56 0.16 20.68 7.87
N ASN A 57 0.09 21.95 8.29
CA ASN A 57 0.97 23.07 7.91
C ASN A 57 2.47 22.89 8.23
N GLN A 58 3.18 21.94 7.61
CA GLN A 58 4.64 21.90 7.69
C GLN A 58 5.28 21.07 6.58
N ILE A 59 6.44 21.55 6.11
CA ILE A 59 7.41 20.80 5.30
C ILE A 59 7.82 19.55 6.08
N GLY A 60 7.46 18.37 5.55
CA GLY A 60 8.00 17.04 5.84
C GLY A 60 8.28 16.70 7.32
N SER A 61 7.41 15.91 7.95
CA SER A 61 7.71 15.23 9.22
C SER A 61 7.26 13.74 9.19
N PRO A 62 7.84 12.85 10.02
CA PRO A 62 7.97 11.43 9.68
C PRO A 62 6.70 10.59 9.93
N PHE A 63 6.12 10.13 8.81
CA PHE A 63 5.63 8.78 8.48
C PHE A 63 4.48 8.12 9.28
N VAL A 64 4.16 8.48 10.54
CA VAL A 64 3.13 7.73 11.31
C VAL A 64 2.15 8.60 12.12
N TRP A 65 2.51 9.82 12.51
CA TRP A 65 1.65 10.68 13.35
C TRP A 65 0.82 11.71 12.57
N ASP A 66 0.91 11.69 11.23
CA ASP A 66 0.25 12.63 10.31
C ASP A 66 -1.05 12.05 9.69
N LEU A 67 -1.61 11.01 10.32
CA LEU A 67 -2.89 10.42 9.93
C LEU A 67 -4.03 11.38 10.29
N GLU A 68 -4.44 12.19 9.34
CA GLU A 68 -5.65 13.00 9.39
C GLU A 68 -6.89 12.07 9.36
N PHE A 69 -7.37 11.65 10.55
CA PHE A 69 -8.51 10.73 10.69
C PHE A 69 -9.77 11.20 9.93
N SER A 70 -9.90 12.49 9.63
CA SER A 70 -11.01 13.06 8.86
C SER A 70 -10.95 12.78 7.35
N GLN A 71 -9.75 12.59 6.79
CA GLN A 71 -9.55 12.28 5.37
C GLN A 71 -9.31 10.79 5.10
N THR A 72 -9.15 10.00 6.15
CA THR A 72 -9.03 8.55 6.11
C THR A 72 -10.26 7.90 5.46
N LYS A 73 -10.07 7.22 4.32
CA LYS A 73 -11.15 6.51 3.61
C LYS A 73 -10.97 5.00 3.68
N PRO A 74 -12.05 4.22 3.53
CA PRO A 74 -11.94 2.75 3.56
C PRO A 74 -11.12 2.23 2.37
N THR A 75 -10.41 1.15 2.63
CA THR A 75 -9.62 0.40 1.65
C THR A 75 -9.94 -1.08 1.76
N PHE A 76 -9.99 -1.77 0.63
CA PHE A 76 -10.13 -3.22 0.52
C PHE A 76 -8.93 -3.80 -0.23
N SER A 77 -8.48 -4.99 0.15
CA SER A 77 -7.37 -5.67 -0.51
C SER A 77 -7.58 -7.17 -0.61
N LEU A 78 -7.12 -7.74 -1.71
CA LEU A 78 -7.07 -9.17 -1.96
C LEU A 78 -5.66 -9.52 -2.41
N GLY A 79 -5.12 -10.64 -1.92
CA GLY A 79 -3.78 -11.07 -2.31
C GLY A 79 -3.61 -12.58 -2.28
N TYR A 80 -2.66 -13.05 -3.08
CA TYR A 80 -2.18 -14.42 -3.11
C TYR A 80 -0.67 -14.42 -2.91
N ARG A 81 -0.23 -15.13 -1.88
CA ARG A 81 1.16 -15.23 -1.46
C ARG A 81 1.68 -16.64 -1.74
N TYR A 82 2.86 -16.73 -2.33
CA TYR A 82 3.59 -17.96 -2.58
C TYR A 82 4.99 -17.93 -1.97
N TYR A 83 5.27 -18.87 -1.05
CA TYR A 83 6.59 -19.02 -0.44
C TYR A 83 7.55 -19.74 -1.38
N VAL A 84 8.56 -19.01 -1.86
CA VAL A 84 9.65 -19.54 -2.68
C VAL A 84 10.69 -20.20 -1.78
N ALA A 85 10.98 -19.58 -0.65
CA ALA A 85 11.84 -20.12 0.41
C ALA A 85 11.12 -20.01 1.76
N LYS A 86 11.77 -20.52 2.83
CA LYS A 86 11.21 -20.46 4.19
C LYS A 86 10.91 -19.02 4.64
N THR A 87 11.79 -18.09 4.29
CA THR A 87 11.72 -16.67 4.68
C THR A 87 11.41 -15.72 3.53
N LEU A 88 11.27 -16.22 2.30
CA LEU A 88 11.02 -15.40 1.11
C LEU A 88 9.72 -15.82 0.43
N ALA A 89 8.87 -14.84 0.13
CA ALA A 89 7.63 -15.05 -0.58
C ALA A 89 7.46 -14.04 -1.71
N VAL A 90 6.66 -14.41 -2.70
CA VAL A 90 6.15 -13.51 -3.73
C VAL A 90 4.65 -13.37 -3.50
N ARG A 91 4.15 -12.13 -3.46
CA ARG A 91 2.73 -11.83 -3.33
C ARG A 91 2.26 -11.12 -4.58
N ALA A 92 1.20 -11.63 -5.21
CA ALA A 92 0.42 -10.88 -6.17
C ALA A 92 -0.87 -10.42 -5.47
N GLY A 93 -1.31 -9.19 -5.69
CA GLY A 93 -2.51 -8.68 -5.06
C GLY A 93 -3.09 -7.47 -5.76
N GLY A 94 -4.29 -7.10 -5.33
CA GLY A 94 -4.93 -5.86 -5.72
C GLY A 94 -5.52 -5.16 -4.50
N THR A 95 -5.47 -3.83 -4.54
CA THR A 95 -6.00 -2.95 -3.50
C THR A 95 -6.97 -1.96 -4.15
N TYR A 96 -8.18 -1.84 -3.62
CA TYR A 96 -9.09 -0.76 -3.92
C TYR A 96 -9.12 0.20 -2.73
N GLY A 97 -8.86 1.48 -2.97
CA GLY A 97 -8.89 2.52 -1.95
C GLY A 97 -9.47 3.81 -2.48
N VAL A 98 -9.79 4.73 -1.58
CA VAL A 98 -10.24 6.07 -1.95
C VAL A 98 -9.27 7.07 -1.33
N LEU A 99 -8.75 7.99 -2.12
CA LEU A 99 -7.93 9.09 -1.64
C LEU A 99 -8.79 10.34 -1.61
N ALA A 100 -8.53 11.23 -0.67
CA ALA A 100 -9.21 12.51 -0.58
C ALA A 100 -8.30 13.53 0.07
N GLY A 101 -8.45 14.77 -0.33
CA GLY A 101 -7.75 15.91 0.24
C GLY A 101 -8.58 17.17 0.10
N HIS A 102 -8.50 18.02 1.11
CA HIS A 102 -9.18 19.32 1.14
C HIS A 102 -8.22 20.38 1.68
N ASP A 103 -8.09 21.48 0.95
CA ASP A 103 -7.25 22.61 1.35
C ASP A 103 -7.84 23.39 2.55
N ASN A 104 -9.16 23.36 2.72
CA ASN A 104 -9.86 24.05 3.81
C ASN A 104 -9.48 23.54 5.21
N LEU A 105 -8.86 22.36 5.31
CA LEU A 105 -8.38 21.76 6.56
C LEU A 105 -6.99 22.28 6.96
N THR A 106 -6.29 22.94 6.04
CA THR A 106 -4.98 23.56 6.30
C THR A 106 -5.15 24.94 6.93
N LYS A 107 -4.21 25.38 7.77
CA LYS A 107 -4.18 26.77 8.29
C LYS A 107 -3.22 27.68 7.50
N GLU A 108 -2.64 27.16 6.42
CA GLU A 108 -1.74 27.91 5.55
C GLU A 108 -2.59 28.83 4.67
N LEU A 109 -2.38 30.14 4.75
CA LEU A 109 -3.27 31.13 4.13
C LEU A 109 -3.43 30.90 2.61
N PHE A 110 -2.33 30.62 1.91
CA PHE A 110 -2.34 30.41 0.46
C PHE A 110 -3.11 29.14 0.06
N ARG A 111 -2.90 28.02 0.78
CA ARG A 111 -3.63 26.76 0.50
C ARG A 111 -5.11 26.92 0.83
N GLN A 112 -5.43 27.50 1.99
CA GLN A 112 -6.81 27.75 2.38
C GLN A 112 -7.53 28.67 1.39
N ASN A 113 -6.85 29.71 0.86
CA ASN A 113 -7.43 30.59 -0.15
C ASN A 113 -7.67 29.89 -1.49
N ARG A 114 -6.80 28.94 -1.90
CA ARG A 114 -6.95 28.12 -3.11
C ARG A 114 -8.21 27.23 -3.07
N ASN A 115 -8.56 26.74 -1.87
CA ASN A 115 -9.83 26.07 -1.58
C ASN A 115 -10.14 24.87 -2.51
N LEU A 116 -9.11 24.12 -2.93
CA LEU A 116 -9.31 22.92 -3.74
C LEU A 116 -9.75 21.74 -2.87
N SER A 117 -10.55 20.87 -3.49
CA SER A 117 -10.96 19.61 -2.89
C SER A 117 -11.02 18.53 -3.95
N PHE A 118 -10.57 17.33 -3.57
CA PHE A 118 -10.60 16.19 -4.46
C PHE A 118 -10.91 14.90 -3.70
N ARG A 119 -11.42 13.93 -4.45
CA ARG A 119 -11.57 12.53 -4.09
C ARG A 119 -11.16 11.70 -5.28
N SER A 120 -10.24 10.77 -5.11
CA SER A 120 -9.77 9.89 -6.18
C SER A 120 -9.98 8.43 -5.83
N ASN A 121 -10.69 7.68 -6.67
CA ASN A 121 -10.82 6.23 -6.49
C ASN A 121 -9.58 5.55 -7.08
N VAL A 122 -8.87 4.75 -6.29
CA VAL A 122 -7.63 4.09 -6.69
C VAL A 122 -7.81 2.58 -6.72
N ILE A 123 -7.45 1.96 -7.84
CA ILE A 123 -7.35 0.52 -8.01
C ILE A 123 -5.88 0.19 -8.31
N GLU A 124 -5.19 -0.41 -7.36
CA GLU A 124 -3.80 -0.84 -7.48
C GLU A 124 -3.75 -2.35 -7.73
N GLY A 125 -2.94 -2.79 -8.69
CA GLY A 125 -2.54 -4.17 -8.89
C GLY A 125 -1.03 -4.30 -8.76
N GLN A 126 -0.56 -5.17 -7.88
CA GLN A 126 0.86 -5.25 -7.56
C GLN A 126 1.41 -6.67 -7.42
N VAL A 127 2.71 -6.80 -7.71
CA VAL A 127 3.52 -7.97 -7.41
C VAL A 127 4.68 -7.54 -6.51
N CYS A 128 4.72 -8.11 -5.31
CA CYS A 128 5.68 -7.76 -4.27
C CYS A 128 6.55 -8.96 -3.89
N PHE A 129 7.83 -8.70 -3.67
CA PHE A 129 8.72 -9.60 -2.96
C PHE A 129 8.62 -9.31 -1.47
N GLU A 130 8.52 -10.37 -0.68
CA GLU A 130 8.47 -10.30 0.76
C GLU A 130 9.63 -11.03 1.40
N TRP A 131 10.20 -10.40 2.42
CA TRP A 131 11.14 -11.01 3.31
C TRP A 131 10.58 -11.07 4.72
N GLN A 132 10.61 -12.27 5.30
CA GLN A 132 10.07 -12.63 6.60
C GLN A 132 11.21 -13.07 7.52
N PRO A 133 11.94 -12.14 8.16
CA PRO A 133 13.01 -12.48 9.09
C PRO A 133 12.49 -13.26 10.32
N PHE A 134 11.30 -12.87 10.80
CA PHE A 134 10.63 -13.54 11.91
C PHE A 134 9.33 -14.15 11.40
N GLN A 135 9.28 -15.48 11.36
CA GLN A 135 8.11 -16.22 10.87
C GLN A 135 7.31 -16.77 12.05
N GLU A 136 5.98 -16.72 11.93
CA GLU A 136 5.11 -17.30 12.93
C GLU A 136 5.18 -18.84 12.89
N ALA A 137 5.49 -19.43 14.04
CA ALA A 137 5.51 -20.87 14.26
C ALA A 137 4.33 -21.23 15.18
N PRO A 138 3.17 -21.65 14.63
CA PRO A 138 2.08 -22.15 15.44
C PRO A 138 2.55 -23.46 16.09
N GLY A 139 2.92 -23.38 17.38
CA GLY A 139 3.24 -24.55 18.17
C GLY A 139 2.04 -25.47 18.36
N HIS A 140 2.15 -26.39 19.32
CA HIS A 140 1.03 -27.24 19.73
C HIS A 140 -0.11 -26.35 20.25
N LEU A 141 -1.35 -26.61 19.81
CA LEU A 141 -2.53 -25.84 20.23
C LEU A 141 -2.87 -26.10 21.70
N TYR A 142 -2.45 -27.26 22.22
CA TYR A 142 -2.64 -27.73 23.58
C TYR A 142 -1.31 -27.76 24.31
N ASP A 143 -1.30 -27.21 25.53
CA ASP A 143 -0.17 -27.31 26.44
C ASP A 143 -0.34 -28.62 27.25
N LEU A 144 0.45 -29.64 26.91
CA LEU A 144 0.44 -30.88 27.67
C LEU A 144 1.18 -30.62 28.98
N ARG A 145 0.46 -30.70 30.11
CA ARG A 145 1.00 -30.48 31.45
C ARG A 145 2.24 -31.36 31.67
N GLY A 146 3.41 -30.74 31.80
CA GLY A 146 4.70 -31.41 32.02
C GLY A 146 5.65 -31.46 30.82
N VAL A 147 5.21 -31.06 29.62
CA VAL A 147 6.09 -30.96 28.43
C VAL A 147 6.47 -29.49 28.22
N LYS A 148 7.67 -29.09 28.66
CA LYS A 148 8.25 -27.78 28.28
C LYS A 148 8.68 -27.81 26.81
N GLY A 149 7.70 -27.72 25.90
CA GLY A 149 7.96 -27.43 24.50
C GLY A 149 8.51 -26.01 24.34
N MET A 150 9.27 -25.76 23.27
CA MET A 150 9.73 -24.42 22.92
C MET A 150 8.53 -23.48 22.75
N ALA A 151 8.58 -22.29 23.36
CA ALA A 151 7.49 -21.32 23.32
C ALA A 151 7.11 -21.00 21.85
N PRO A 152 5.81 -21.03 21.50
CA PRO A 152 5.40 -20.74 20.14
C PRO A 152 5.65 -19.26 19.82
N THR A 153 6.48 -18.98 18.81
CA THR A 153 6.61 -17.64 18.24
C THR A 153 5.39 -17.37 17.38
N ARG A 154 4.30 -16.87 17.98
CA ARG A 154 3.03 -16.65 17.27
C ARG A 154 3.02 -15.38 16.43
N THR A 155 4.01 -14.51 16.57
CA THR A 155 4.11 -13.23 15.88
C THR A 155 5.23 -13.27 14.84
N GLY A 156 4.92 -12.87 13.62
CA GLY A 156 5.89 -12.69 12.54
C GLY A 156 5.97 -11.23 12.11
N LEU A 157 7.11 -10.86 11.53
CA LEU A 157 7.36 -9.56 10.93
C LEU A 157 7.81 -9.78 9.50
N TYR A 158 7.31 -8.96 8.58
CA TYR A 158 7.73 -8.98 7.20
C TYR A 158 7.90 -7.57 6.65
N VAL A 159 8.81 -7.45 5.70
CA VAL A 159 8.98 -6.27 4.87
C VAL A 159 8.75 -6.68 3.43
N PHE A 160 8.26 -5.75 2.61
CA PHE A 160 8.01 -6.01 1.21
C PHE A 160 8.30 -4.79 0.35
N ALA A 161 8.67 -5.07 -0.90
CA ALA A 161 8.79 -4.10 -1.96
C ALA A 161 8.42 -4.77 -3.28
N GLY A 162 7.85 -4.02 -4.20
CA GLY A 162 7.32 -4.57 -5.43
C GLY A 162 7.20 -3.56 -6.54
N VAL A 163 6.55 -4.02 -7.60
CA VAL A 163 6.14 -3.19 -8.74
C VAL A 163 4.66 -3.41 -8.96
N GLY A 164 3.96 -2.36 -9.37
CA GLY A 164 2.54 -2.40 -9.63
C GLY A 164 2.12 -1.40 -10.67
N GLY A 165 0.85 -1.48 -11.05
CA GLY A 165 0.16 -0.45 -11.78
C GLY A 165 -1.07 -0.02 -10.98
N PHE A 166 -1.44 1.24 -11.07
CA PHE A 166 -2.65 1.75 -10.45
C PHE A 166 -3.46 2.57 -11.44
N TYR A 167 -4.78 2.43 -11.34
CA TYR A 167 -5.75 3.30 -11.96
C TYR A 167 -6.26 4.28 -10.90
N PHE A 168 -6.34 5.56 -11.23
CA PHE A 168 -6.93 6.59 -10.37
C PHE A 168 -7.93 7.44 -11.17
N ASN A 169 -8.88 8.07 -10.49
CA ASN A 169 -9.81 9.01 -11.14
C ASN A 169 -10.10 10.18 -10.18
N PRO A 170 -9.44 11.34 -10.34
CA PRO A 170 -9.65 12.49 -9.48
C PRO A 170 -11.00 13.15 -9.78
N GLN A 171 -11.78 13.35 -8.72
CA GLN A 171 -13.12 13.94 -8.77
C GLN A 171 -13.25 15.05 -7.74
N THR A 172 -14.07 16.05 -8.02
CA THR A 172 -14.46 17.06 -7.04
C THR A 172 -15.97 17.13 -6.88
N GLN A 173 -16.45 17.75 -5.80
CA GLN A 173 -17.89 17.86 -5.53
C GLN A 173 -18.37 19.30 -5.78
N ILE A 174 -19.34 19.45 -6.68
CA ILE A 174 -20.06 20.72 -6.95
C ILE A 174 -21.55 20.46 -6.75
N ASP A 175 -22.23 21.31 -5.97
CA ASP A 175 -23.69 21.25 -5.75
C ASP A 175 -24.22 19.86 -5.37
N GLY A 176 -23.40 19.09 -4.65
CA GLY A 176 -23.71 17.72 -4.22
C GLY A 176 -23.37 16.62 -5.24
N ALA A 177 -23.07 16.96 -6.50
CA ALA A 177 -22.67 16.03 -7.55
C ALA A 177 -21.14 15.88 -7.66
N TRP A 178 -20.68 14.67 -8.00
CA TRP A 178 -19.27 14.41 -8.26
C TRP A 178 -18.97 14.61 -9.74
N VAL A 179 -17.92 15.39 -10.02
CA VAL A 179 -17.47 15.72 -11.37
C VAL A 179 -16.04 15.20 -11.55
N ASP A 180 -15.80 14.48 -12.64
CA ASP A 180 -14.46 14.00 -13.01
C ASP A 180 -13.57 15.18 -13.45
N LEU A 181 -12.36 15.27 -12.90
CA LEU A 181 -11.46 16.40 -13.14
C LEU A 181 -10.60 16.23 -14.40
N GLN A 182 -10.17 15.00 -14.69
CA GLN A 182 -9.27 14.72 -15.82
C GLN A 182 -9.81 15.19 -17.19
N PRO A 183 -11.11 15.03 -17.52
CA PRO A 183 -11.67 15.53 -18.78
C PRO A 183 -11.81 17.06 -18.84
N LEU A 184 -11.68 17.76 -17.70
CA LEU A 184 -11.84 19.20 -17.64
C LEU A 184 -10.54 19.96 -17.88
N HIS A 185 -9.39 19.29 -17.92
CA HIS A 185 -8.11 19.91 -18.25
C HIS A 185 -7.84 21.20 -17.45
N THR A 186 -7.98 21.13 -16.12
CA THR A 186 -7.96 22.27 -15.19
C THR A 186 -6.67 23.09 -15.18
N GLU A 187 -5.55 22.54 -15.67
CA GLU A 187 -4.27 23.25 -15.84
C GLU A 187 -3.94 23.56 -17.32
N GLY A 188 -4.93 23.44 -18.21
CA GLY A 188 -4.72 23.61 -19.65
C GLY A 188 -4.05 22.40 -20.29
N GLN A 189 -4.24 21.20 -19.71
CA GLN A 189 -3.70 19.97 -20.26
C GLN A 189 -4.09 19.82 -21.75
N GLY A 190 -3.11 19.66 -22.63
CA GLY A 190 -3.32 19.52 -24.07
C GLY A 190 -3.51 20.82 -24.86
N LEU A 191 -3.46 21.99 -24.22
CA LEU A 191 -3.50 23.30 -24.90
C LEU A 191 -2.09 23.85 -25.19
N PRO A 192 -1.93 24.77 -26.16
CA PRO A 192 -0.65 25.40 -26.46
C PRO A 192 -0.05 26.14 -25.25
N GLY A 193 1.10 25.68 -24.77
CA GLY A 193 1.76 26.26 -23.59
C GLY A 193 1.29 25.67 -22.25
N GLY A 194 0.36 24.71 -22.26
CA GLY A 194 -0.02 23.90 -21.11
C GLY A 194 0.72 22.56 -21.06
N PRO A 195 0.62 21.82 -19.93
CA PRO A 195 1.20 20.48 -19.80
C PRO A 195 0.49 19.45 -20.71
N GLU A 196 1.09 18.29 -20.90
CA GLU A 196 0.41 17.17 -21.58
C GLU A 196 -0.71 16.60 -20.70
N ALA A 197 -1.74 16.02 -21.32
CA ALA A 197 -2.81 15.35 -20.60
C ALA A 197 -2.29 14.09 -19.90
N TYR A 198 -2.52 13.99 -18.58
CA TYR A 198 -2.08 12.86 -17.79
C TYR A 198 -2.96 11.62 -18.02
N ALA A 199 -2.33 10.45 -17.91
CA ALA A 199 -3.00 9.17 -17.98
C ALA A 199 -3.52 8.75 -16.59
N LEU A 200 -4.73 8.16 -16.58
CA LEU A 200 -5.36 7.61 -15.37
C LEU A 200 -4.73 6.28 -14.91
N VAL A 201 -3.95 5.62 -15.77
CA VAL A 201 -3.26 4.36 -15.46
C VAL A 201 -1.76 4.62 -15.43
N GLN A 202 -1.13 4.27 -14.32
CA GLN A 202 0.29 4.54 -14.10
C GLN A 202 1.00 3.42 -13.36
N VAL A 203 2.32 3.41 -13.45
CA VAL A 203 3.18 2.45 -12.74
C VAL A 203 3.45 2.98 -11.34
N CYS A 204 3.58 2.09 -10.36
CA CYS A 204 3.95 2.44 -9.00
C CYS A 204 4.91 1.42 -8.37
N ILE A 205 5.56 1.85 -7.27
CA ILE A 205 6.42 1.01 -6.45
C ILE A 205 5.81 0.94 -5.05
N PRO A 206 5.04 -0.12 -4.74
CA PRO A 206 4.56 -0.37 -3.39
C PRO A 206 5.68 -0.95 -2.52
N MET A 207 5.81 -0.43 -1.31
CA MET A 207 6.74 -0.90 -0.30
C MET A 207 6.15 -0.77 1.09
N GLY A 208 6.63 -1.57 2.04
CA GLY A 208 6.07 -1.49 3.38
C GLY A 208 6.55 -2.59 4.31
N LEU A 209 5.86 -2.65 5.44
CA LEU A 209 6.11 -3.63 6.49
C LEU A 209 4.79 -4.09 7.07
N GLY A 210 4.79 -5.30 7.61
CA GLY A 210 3.63 -5.82 8.30
C GLY A 210 3.99 -6.76 9.44
N VAL A 211 3.11 -6.77 10.42
CA VAL A 211 3.16 -7.67 11.56
C VAL A 211 2.03 -8.68 11.39
N ARG A 212 2.31 -9.95 11.67
CA ARG A 212 1.34 -11.05 11.54
C ARG A 212 1.28 -11.81 12.84
N ARG A 213 0.12 -12.37 13.18
CA ARG A 213 -0.08 -13.23 14.34
C ARG A 213 -0.89 -14.46 13.93
N ALA A 214 -0.31 -15.64 14.12
CA ALA A 214 -1.00 -16.91 13.91
C ALA A 214 -2.11 -17.08 14.96
N LEU A 215 -3.37 -17.21 14.51
CA LEU A 215 -4.49 -17.58 15.37
C LEU A 215 -4.55 -19.09 15.56
N ASN A 216 -4.36 -19.83 14.47
CA ASN A 216 -4.34 -21.29 14.44
C ASN A 216 -3.37 -21.75 13.34
N LYS A 217 -3.41 -23.04 12.97
CA LYS A 217 -2.51 -23.60 11.94
C LYS A 217 -2.86 -23.14 10.51
N THR A 218 -4.07 -22.64 10.29
CA THR A 218 -4.62 -22.33 8.96
C THR A 218 -4.85 -20.82 8.75
N MET A 219 -5.00 -20.05 9.81
CA MET A 219 -5.40 -18.64 9.80
C MET A 219 -4.40 -17.80 10.57
N THR A 220 -4.00 -16.71 9.94
CA THR A 220 -3.10 -15.70 10.48
C THR A 220 -3.77 -14.34 10.28
N VAL A 221 -3.80 -13.51 11.31
CA VAL A 221 -4.21 -12.09 11.16
C VAL A 221 -2.97 -11.22 11.06
N GLY A 222 -3.07 -10.05 10.43
CA GLY A 222 -1.94 -9.14 10.30
C GLY A 222 -2.36 -7.69 10.16
N LEU A 223 -1.41 -6.81 10.43
CA LEU A 223 -1.47 -5.39 10.15
C LEU A 223 -0.36 -5.07 9.15
N GLU A 224 -0.69 -4.42 8.04
CA GLU A 224 0.24 -4.05 6.98
C GLU A 224 0.19 -2.54 6.76
N LEU A 225 1.35 -1.87 6.87
CA LEU A 225 1.53 -0.49 6.44
C LEU A 225 2.23 -0.52 5.08
N GLN A 226 1.56 0.04 4.07
CA GLN A 226 2.05 0.13 2.71
C GLN A 226 2.18 1.60 2.33
N TYR A 227 3.36 1.99 1.87
CA TYR A 227 3.60 3.23 1.15
C TYR A 227 3.73 2.90 -0.34
N THR A 228 2.96 3.58 -1.18
CA THR A 228 3.09 3.46 -2.62
C THR A 228 3.72 4.73 -3.16
N LYS A 229 4.92 4.57 -3.71
CA LYS A 229 5.60 5.63 -4.47
C LYS A 229 5.03 5.66 -5.88
N THR A 230 4.60 6.84 -6.32
CA THR A 230 4.13 7.05 -7.69
C THR A 230 5.11 7.91 -8.49
N PHE A 231 4.82 8.05 -9.78
CA PHE A 231 5.62 8.84 -10.72
C PHE A 231 4.84 9.99 -11.35
N THR A 232 3.76 10.41 -10.69
CA THR A 232 2.87 11.47 -11.13
C THR A 232 2.54 12.41 -10.00
N ASP A 233 2.16 13.61 -10.38
CA ASP A 233 1.77 14.70 -9.51
C ASP A 233 0.33 15.15 -9.85
N TYR A 234 -0.50 14.20 -10.25
CA TYR A 234 -1.84 14.48 -10.79
C TYR A 234 -2.90 13.60 -10.12
N ILE A 235 -2.59 12.93 -9.00
CA ILE A 235 -3.55 12.09 -8.29
C ILE A 235 -4.70 12.94 -7.73
N ASP A 236 -4.41 14.20 -7.44
CA ASP A 236 -5.34 15.24 -6.99
C ASP A 236 -5.68 16.29 -8.06
N ASP A 237 -5.22 16.09 -9.30
CA ASP A 237 -5.38 17.02 -10.43
C ASP A 237 -4.64 18.36 -10.27
N VAL A 238 -3.55 18.42 -9.48
CA VAL A 238 -2.79 19.64 -9.19
C VAL A 238 -1.28 19.42 -9.28
N SER A 239 -0.59 20.11 -10.21
CA SER A 239 0.87 19.96 -10.36
C SER A 239 1.61 21.27 -10.67
N GLY A 240 1.09 22.06 -11.61
CA GLY A 240 1.86 23.13 -12.23
C GLY A 240 1.44 24.52 -11.79
N VAL A 241 1.01 25.30 -12.77
CA VAL A 241 0.64 26.72 -12.62
C VAL A 241 -0.80 26.93 -13.05
N TYR A 242 -1.39 28.04 -12.63
CA TYR A 242 -2.69 28.47 -13.13
C TYR A 242 -2.61 28.81 -14.61
N TYR A 243 -3.43 28.14 -15.41
CA TYR A 243 -3.58 28.43 -16.84
C TYR A 243 -4.53 29.63 -17.07
N ASP A 244 -4.56 30.15 -18.29
CA ASP A 244 -5.50 31.22 -18.64
C ASP A 244 -6.95 30.71 -18.61
N LYS A 245 -7.76 31.28 -17.70
CA LYS A 245 -9.16 30.91 -17.51
C LYS A 245 -10.01 31.19 -18.74
N THR A 246 -9.69 32.22 -19.51
CA THR A 246 -10.45 32.57 -20.72
C THR A 246 -10.25 31.51 -21.79
N ALA A 247 -9.00 31.09 -22.01
CA ALA A 247 -8.66 30.00 -22.91
C ALA A 247 -9.28 28.66 -22.46
N LEU A 248 -9.30 28.36 -21.15
CA LEU A 248 -9.99 27.17 -20.63
C LEU A 248 -11.50 27.20 -20.92
N ALA A 249 -12.15 28.35 -20.67
CA ALA A 249 -13.57 28.52 -20.92
C ALA A 249 -13.94 28.34 -22.40
N GLU A 250 -13.09 28.83 -23.31
CA GLU A 250 -13.31 28.73 -24.76
C GLU A 250 -13.10 27.30 -25.30
N ASN A 251 -12.11 26.56 -24.79
CA ASN A 251 -11.75 25.24 -25.31
C ASN A 251 -12.49 24.09 -24.61
N TYR A 252 -12.69 24.18 -23.29
CA TYR A 252 -13.22 23.10 -22.45
C TYR A 252 -14.47 23.49 -21.65
N GLY A 253 -14.92 24.74 -21.75
CA GLY A 253 -16.16 25.23 -21.15
C GLY A 253 -15.99 25.90 -19.79
N LEU A 254 -17.05 26.59 -19.36
CA LEU A 254 -17.06 27.40 -18.12
C LEU A 254 -16.76 26.58 -16.86
N LEU A 255 -17.12 25.29 -16.85
CA LEU A 255 -16.89 24.42 -15.71
C LEU A 255 -15.40 24.13 -15.49
N SER A 256 -14.63 23.95 -16.58
CA SER A 256 -13.18 23.80 -16.53
C SER A 256 -12.52 25.04 -15.93
N ALA A 257 -12.89 26.23 -16.42
CA ALA A 257 -12.38 27.49 -15.91
C ALA A 257 -12.74 27.72 -14.44
N TYR A 258 -13.95 27.35 -14.01
CA TYR A 258 -14.35 27.45 -12.60
C TYR A 258 -13.55 26.51 -11.70
N LEU A 259 -13.39 25.25 -12.10
CA LEU A 259 -12.66 24.24 -11.31
C LEU A 259 -11.14 24.39 -11.35
N SER A 260 -10.61 25.09 -12.36
CA SER A 260 -9.19 25.48 -12.37
C SER A 260 -8.83 26.36 -11.17
N ASP A 261 -9.75 27.22 -10.73
CA ASP A 261 -9.56 28.16 -9.63
C ASP A 261 -10.87 28.45 -8.86
N PRO A 262 -11.20 27.62 -7.84
CA PRO A 262 -12.30 27.86 -6.91
C PRO A 262 -11.88 28.72 -5.70
N SER A 263 -10.86 29.57 -5.84
CA SER A 263 -10.30 30.35 -4.73
C SER A 263 -11.31 31.31 -4.10
N LEU A 264 -11.10 31.61 -2.82
CA LEU A 264 -11.95 32.50 -2.02
C LEU A 264 -11.70 34.00 -2.32
N GLY A 265 -10.67 34.34 -3.08
CA GLY A 265 -10.30 35.72 -3.41
C GLY A 265 -9.67 36.50 -2.24
N GLY A 266 -9.27 35.84 -1.15
CA GLY A 266 -8.68 36.46 0.04
C GLY A 266 -7.25 36.96 -0.15
N VAL A 267 -6.55 36.49 -1.18
CA VAL A 267 -5.18 36.92 -1.52
C VAL A 267 -5.14 37.42 -2.98
N PRO A 268 -5.06 38.74 -3.22
CA PRO A 268 -5.02 39.30 -4.56
C PRO A 268 -3.81 38.81 -5.36
N GLY A 269 -4.03 38.40 -6.61
CA GLY A 269 -2.96 38.01 -7.53
C GLY A 269 -2.37 36.61 -7.32
N GLN A 270 -2.79 35.86 -6.29
CA GLN A 270 -2.29 34.50 -6.03
C GLN A 270 -2.60 33.53 -7.18
N THR A 271 -3.76 33.67 -7.82
CA THR A 271 -4.26 32.72 -8.83
C THR A 271 -4.22 33.29 -10.25
N ALA A 272 -3.39 34.33 -10.45
CA ALA A 272 -3.15 34.88 -11.78
C ALA A 272 -2.45 33.84 -12.68
N THR A 273 -2.63 33.96 -13.99
CA THR A 273 -2.00 33.05 -14.96
C THR A 273 -0.48 32.99 -14.76
N GLY A 274 0.07 31.78 -14.73
CA GLY A 274 1.48 31.51 -14.48
C GLY A 274 1.89 31.50 -13.00
N GLN A 275 0.98 31.82 -12.06
CA GLN A 275 1.24 31.65 -10.63
C GLN A 275 1.15 30.18 -10.24
N GLN A 276 1.84 29.83 -9.15
CA GLN A 276 1.93 28.47 -8.66
C GLN A 276 0.55 27.91 -8.26
N ARG A 277 0.13 26.81 -8.91
CA ARG A 277 -1.07 26.05 -8.55
C ARG A 277 -0.72 24.80 -7.77
N GLY A 278 0.34 24.09 -8.17
CA GLY A 278 0.96 22.96 -7.47
C GLY A 278 2.49 23.04 -7.49
N TYR A 279 3.18 21.98 -7.09
CA TYR A 279 4.64 21.87 -7.04
C TYR A 279 5.15 20.60 -7.75
N SER A 280 5.20 20.70 -9.08
CA SER A 280 5.69 19.69 -10.04
C SER A 280 7.04 18.99 -9.76
N GLU A 281 7.84 19.44 -8.80
CA GLU A 281 9.08 18.75 -8.41
C GLU A 281 8.84 17.58 -7.43
N HIS A 282 7.64 17.44 -6.88
CA HIS A 282 7.31 16.44 -5.86
C HIS A 282 6.13 15.56 -6.23
N ASN A 283 6.39 14.42 -6.86
CA ASN A 283 5.34 13.43 -7.16
C ASN A 283 4.52 13.02 -5.92
N ASP A 284 3.25 12.78 -6.17
CA ASP A 284 2.30 12.26 -5.20
C ASP A 284 2.68 10.88 -4.68
N GLY A 285 2.26 10.61 -3.45
CA GLY A 285 2.27 9.29 -2.85
C GLY A 285 0.98 9.01 -2.11
N TYR A 286 0.82 7.76 -1.68
CA TYR A 286 -0.26 7.43 -0.76
C TYR A 286 0.13 6.28 0.17
N LEU A 287 -0.55 6.23 1.31
CA LEU A 287 -0.40 5.21 2.33
C LEU A 287 -1.67 4.37 2.44
N PHE A 288 -1.49 3.07 2.64
CA PHE A 288 -2.53 2.17 3.10
C PHE A 288 -2.13 1.54 4.43
N LEU A 289 -3.04 1.59 5.41
CA LEU A 289 -2.95 0.79 6.63
C LEU A 289 -4.03 -0.27 6.59
N LYS A 290 -3.65 -1.55 6.52
CA LYS A 290 -4.56 -2.67 6.26
C LYS A 290 -4.52 -3.69 7.39
N ALA A 291 -5.68 -4.03 7.94
CA ALA A 291 -5.89 -5.24 8.71
C ALA A 291 -6.22 -6.39 7.76
N GLN A 292 -5.43 -7.46 7.81
CA GLN A 292 -5.49 -8.58 6.88
C GLN A 292 -5.77 -9.89 7.61
N LEU A 293 -6.65 -10.70 7.03
CA LEU A 293 -6.82 -12.10 7.35
C LEU A 293 -6.17 -12.94 6.26
N HIS A 294 -5.29 -13.85 6.65
CA HIS A 294 -4.58 -14.75 5.77
C HIS A 294 -5.01 -16.20 6.04
N TYR A 295 -5.34 -16.91 4.98
CA TYR A 295 -5.72 -18.32 5.01
C TYR A 295 -4.68 -19.17 4.27
N LYS A 296 -4.07 -20.12 4.97
CA LYS A 296 -3.07 -21.05 4.43
C LYS A 296 -3.75 -22.19 3.69
N LEU A 297 -3.40 -22.38 2.42
CA LEU A 297 -3.92 -23.45 1.59
C LEU A 297 -3.05 -24.70 1.75
N PHE A 298 -3.66 -25.79 2.22
CA PHE A 298 -3.00 -27.07 2.44
C PHE A 298 -2.95 -27.89 1.15
N LYS A 299 -1.76 -28.40 0.81
CA LYS A 299 -1.66 -29.47 -0.18
C LYS A 299 -1.57 -30.80 0.55
N TYR A 300 -2.70 -31.51 0.66
CA TYR A 300 -2.67 -32.90 1.12
C TYR A 300 -1.86 -33.71 0.12
N ARG A 301 -0.79 -34.35 0.61
CA ARG A 301 -0.07 -35.35 -0.16
C ARG A 301 -0.94 -36.60 -0.13
N THR A 302 -1.82 -36.77 -1.12
CA THR A 302 -2.45 -38.07 -1.37
C THR A 302 -1.32 -39.01 -1.75
N SER A 303 -0.81 -39.78 -0.79
CA SER A 303 0.07 -40.89 -1.10
C SER A 303 -0.74 -41.83 -1.98
N LYS A 304 -0.36 -41.99 -3.25
CA LYS A 304 -0.87 -43.12 -4.03
C LYS A 304 -0.47 -44.35 -3.24
N THR A 305 -1.43 -45.02 -2.60
CA THR A 305 -1.20 -46.25 -1.85
C THR A 305 -0.47 -47.19 -2.79
N LYS A 306 0.83 -47.43 -2.56
CA LYS A 306 1.54 -48.47 -3.28
C LYS A 306 0.90 -49.78 -2.83
N THR A 307 0.06 -50.36 -3.67
CA THR A 307 -0.54 -51.67 -3.42
C THR A 307 0.61 -52.68 -3.46
N PHE A 308 1.11 -53.08 -2.29
CA PHE A 308 2.06 -54.18 -2.21
C PHE A 308 1.28 -55.48 -2.53
N ARG A 309 1.46 -56.01 -3.75
CA ARG A 309 1.01 -57.36 -4.08
C ARG A 309 2.00 -58.35 -3.48
N THR A 310 1.68 -58.92 -2.33
CA THR A 310 2.44 -60.03 -1.77
C THR A 310 2.20 -61.27 -2.64
N ARG A 311 3.21 -61.70 -3.39
CA ARG A 311 3.13 -62.92 -4.22
C ARG A 311 3.40 -64.12 -3.33
N ILE A 312 2.35 -64.76 -2.81
CA ILE A 312 2.48 -66.01 -2.04
C ILE A 312 2.99 -67.09 -2.99
N ARG A 313 4.27 -67.48 -2.87
CA ARG A 313 4.79 -68.68 -3.53
C ARG A 313 4.38 -69.90 -2.69
N ARG A 314 3.38 -70.66 -3.14
CA ARG A 314 3.12 -71.99 -2.59
C ARG A 314 4.25 -72.91 -3.06
N GLN A 315 5.10 -73.34 -2.13
CA GLN A 315 6.08 -74.37 -2.38
C GLN A 315 5.34 -75.72 -2.42
N LYS A 316 5.48 -76.46 -3.53
CA LYS A 316 4.85 -77.77 -3.69
C LYS A 316 5.70 -78.77 -2.91
N VAL A 317 5.18 -79.29 -1.81
CA VAL A 317 5.79 -80.41 -1.10
C VAL A 317 5.54 -81.66 -1.93
N VAL A 318 6.61 -82.34 -2.34
CA VAL A 318 6.57 -83.63 -3.03
C VAL A 318 6.93 -84.68 -1.97
N PHE A 319 6.04 -85.65 -1.79
CA PHE A 319 6.26 -86.82 -0.93
C PHE A 319 7.08 -87.87 -1.67
#